data_AF-A0A531MKA6-F1
#
_entry.id   AF-A0A531MKA6-F1
#
_cell.length_a   1.000
_cell.length_b   1.000
_cell.length_c   1.000
_cell.angle_alpha   90.00
_cell.angle_beta   90.00
_cell.angle_gamma   90.00
#
_symmetry.space_group_name_H-M   'P 1'
#
loop_
_entity.id
_entity.type
_entity.pdbx_description
1 polymer ?
#
loop_
_entity_poly.entity_id
_entity_poly.type
_entity_poly.pdbx_seq_one_letter_code
_entity_poly.pdbx_strand_id
1 'polypeptide(L)'
;PPLEKVGVQFVKDVAPYELMKIRILNGGHATIAYPAGLMDIHFVHEAMQEPLVRGFLDKLEHDEIIPTVPPVPDTVLEDYYQLIEKRFSNPKIGDTVRRLCLDGSNRQPKFIIPTIADRLKAGKGVAGLALESALWCRYCFGTTDSGAVIEPNDPSWDRMQATAKAAKDAPAAWLAMDDIYGDVGRATAFVEAFAHALNVLWANGTRATLTRYLAGKL
;
A
#
# COMPACT_ATOMS: atom_id res chain seq x y z
N PRO A 1 6.86 -6.97 35.02
CA PRO A 1 8.26 -6.47 35.11
C PRO A 1 8.28 -4.94 35.00
N PRO A 2 9.29 -4.22 35.54
CA PRO A 2 9.40 -2.77 35.41
C PRO A 2 9.95 -2.40 34.01
N LEU A 3 9.14 -2.65 32.99
CA LEU A 3 9.52 -2.51 31.57
C LEU A 3 9.81 -1.05 31.18
N GLU A 4 9.22 -0.10 31.92
CA GLU A 4 9.48 1.33 31.79
C GLU A 4 10.96 1.70 32.03
N LYS A 5 11.69 0.89 32.80
CA LYS A 5 13.12 1.09 33.03
C LYS A 5 14.01 0.70 31.85
N VAL A 6 13.45 0.04 30.84
CA VAL A 6 14.17 -0.41 29.63
C VAL A 6 13.54 0.14 28.34
N GLY A 7 12.79 1.24 28.45
CA GLY A 7 12.28 2.00 27.30
C GLY A 7 10.85 1.69 26.87
N VAL A 8 10.11 0.83 27.59
CA VAL A 8 8.67 0.65 27.32
C VAL A 8 7.89 1.87 27.81
N GLN A 9 7.07 2.43 26.92
CA GLN A 9 6.20 3.56 27.25
C GLN A 9 4.83 3.05 27.68
N PHE A 10 4.41 3.38 28.90
CA PHE A 10 3.04 3.18 29.36
C PHE A 10 2.24 4.46 29.14
N VAL A 11 1.16 4.35 28.38
CA VAL A 11 0.24 5.45 28.05
C VAL A 11 -1.17 5.10 28.49
N LYS A 12 -2.03 6.11 28.67
CA LYS A 12 -3.42 5.89 29.05
C LYS A 12 -4.26 5.32 27.91
N ASP A 13 -3.94 5.69 26.68
CA ASP A 13 -4.58 5.22 25.45
C ASP A 13 -3.51 5.01 24.38
N VAL A 14 -3.46 3.79 23.83
CA VAL A 14 -2.49 3.39 22.79
C VAL A 14 -3.03 3.58 21.38
N ALA A 15 -4.35 3.76 21.22
CA ALA A 15 -5.01 3.73 19.93
C ALA A 15 -4.45 4.75 18.91
N PRO A 16 -4.12 6.01 19.27
CA PRO A 16 -3.50 6.94 18.33
C PRO A 16 -2.12 6.48 17.81
N TYR A 17 -1.30 5.88 18.69
CA TYR A 17 0.03 5.37 18.33
C TYR A 17 -0.07 4.14 17.43
N GLU A 18 -1.01 3.24 17.72
CA GLU A 18 -1.28 2.07 16.90
C GLU A 18 -1.77 2.48 15.51
N LEU A 19 -2.74 3.41 15.43
CA LEU A 19 -3.28 3.89 14.17
C LEU A 19 -2.22 4.58 13.31
N MET A 20 -1.40 5.46 13.91
CA MET A 20 -0.26 6.10 13.24
C MET A 20 0.69 5.06 12.63
N LYS A 21 1.11 4.07 13.43
CA LYS A 21 2.00 3.01 12.96
C LYS A 21 1.34 2.16 11.87
N ILE A 22 0.07 1.80 12.02
CA ILE A 22 -0.65 1.00 11.03
C ILE A 22 -0.77 1.75 9.70
N ARG A 23 -1.06 3.05 9.72
CA ARG A 23 -1.21 3.82 8.48
C ARG A 23 0.12 4.12 7.82
N ILE A 24 1.05 4.74 8.54
CA ILE A 24 2.31 5.24 7.96
C ILE A 24 3.32 4.10 7.76
N LEU A 25 3.56 3.27 8.79
CA LEU A 25 4.55 2.19 8.64
C LEU A 25 3.97 1.01 7.86
N ASN A 26 2.81 0.49 8.25
CA ASN A 26 2.27 -0.71 7.59
C ASN A 26 1.65 -0.40 6.22
N GLY A 27 0.95 0.72 6.07
CA GLY A 27 0.51 1.21 4.76
C GLY A 27 1.71 1.56 3.86
N GLY A 28 2.73 2.23 4.39
CA GLY A 28 3.97 2.51 3.67
C GLY A 28 4.68 1.24 3.16
N HIS A 29 4.73 0.16 3.95
CA HIS A 29 5.25 -1.12 3.47
C HIS A 29 4.47 -1.66 2.26
N ALA A 30 3.14 -1.65 2.30
CA ALA A 30 2.33 -2.12 1.18
C ALA A 30 2.53 -1.26 -0.08
N THR A 31 2.61 0.06 0.13
CA THR A 31 2.84 1.07 -0.90
C THR A 31 4.11 0.83 -1.70
N ILE A 32 5.22 0.45 -1.04
CA ILE A 32 6.48 0.15 -1.75
C ILE A 32 6.54 -1.28 -2.30
N ALA A 33 5.84 -2.22 -1.67
CA ALA A 33 6.03 -3.65 -1.92
C ALA A 33 5.56 -4.06 -3.32
N TYR A 34 4.31 -3.78 -3.68
CA TYR A 34 3.75 -4.23 -4.95
C TYR A 34 4.41 -3.61 -6.18
N PRO A 35 4.66 -2.28 -6.27
CA PRO A 35 5.36 -1.74 -7.43
C PRO A 35 6.80 -2.27 -7.52
N ALA A 36 7.51 -2.41 -6.39
CA ALA A 36 8.85 -2.99 -6.40
C ALA A 36 8.84 -4.47 -6.87
N GLY A 37 7.86 -5.25 -6.40
CA GLY A 37 7.70 -6.65 -6.79
C GLY A 37 7.37 -6.82 -8.27
N LEU A 38 6.54 -5.93 -8.83
CA LEU A 38 6.25 -5.90 -10.27
C LEU A 38 7.44 -5.47 -11.13
N MET A 39 8.42 -4.76 -10.55
CA MET A 39 9.68 -4.38 -11.19
C MET A 39 10.83 -5.36 -10.92
N ASP A 40 10.55 -6.55 -10.38
CA ASP A 40 11.54 -7.59 -10.04
C ASP A 40 12.60 -7.14 -9.01
N ILE A 41 12.31 -6.12 -8.20
CA ILE A 41 13.23 -5.64 -7.15
C ILE A 41 13.17 -6.60 -5.95
N HIS A 42 14.33 -7.04 -5.47
CA HIS A 42 14.39 -8.08 -4.45
C HIS A 42 14.34 -7.54 -3.02
N PHE A 43 15.14 -6.53 -2.70
CA PHE A 43 15.23 -5.98 -1.35
C PHE A 43 14.49 -4.66 -1.17
N VAL A 44 13.99 -4.44 0.05
CA VAL A 44 13.25 -3.22 0.43
C VAL A 44 14.11 -1.97 0.28
N HIS A 45 15.40 -2.04 0.64
CA HIS A 45 16.30 -0.90 0.51
C HIS A 45 16.60 -0.56 -0.96
N GLU A 46 16.58 -1.54 -1.87
CA GLU A 46 16.67 -1.31 -3.32
C GLU A 46 15.40 -0.65 -3.84
N ALA A 47 14.22 -1.06 -3.33
CA ALA A 47 12.96 -0.39 -3.64
C ALA A 47 12.99 1.09 -3.22
N MET A 48 13.61 1.42 -2.10
CA MET A 48 13.81 2.83 -1.68
C MET A 48 14.88 3.58 -2.50
N GLN A 49 15.76 2.88 -3.21
CA GLN A 49 16.70 3.49 -4.17
C GLN A 49 16.05 3.76 -5.53
N GLU A 50 14.97 3.06 -5.88
CA GLU A 50 14.19 3.30 -7.09
C GLU A 50 13.36 4.59 -6.94
N PRO A 51 13.65 5.66 -7.72
CA PRO A 51 13.01 6.95 -7.53
C PRO A 51 11.49 6.93 -7.71
N LEU A 52 10.96 6.07 -8.58
CA LEU A 52 9.51 5.97 -8.79
C LEU A 52 8.80 5.36 -7.58
N VAL A 53 9.40 4.37 -6.92
CA VAL A 53 8.83 3.72 -5.73
C VAL A 53 8.92 4.65 -4.52
N ARG A 54 10.08 5.27 -4.30
CA ARG A 54 10.25 6.27 -3.23
C ARG A 54 9.32 7.48 -3.43
N GLY A 55 9.22 7.98 -4.65
CA GLY A 55 8.32 9.09 -4.98
C GLY A 55 6.83 8.72 -4.81
N PHE A 56 6.45 7.48 -5.13
CA PHE A 56 5.10 7.00 -4.88
C PHE A 56 4.77 6.99 -3.38
N LEU A 57 5.68 6.44 -2.55
CA LEU A 57 5.55 6.45 -1.09
C LEU A 57 5.40 7.88 -0.57
N ASP A 58 6.34 8.77 -0.92
CA ASP A 58 6.37 10.16 -0.46
C ASP A 58 5.06 10.89 -0.80
N LYS A 59 4.66 10.85 -2.07
CA LYS A 59 3.43 11.52 -2.52
C LYS A 59 2.19 10.93 -1.85
N LEU A 60 2.08 9.60 -1.74
CA LEU A 60 0.93 8.95 -1.13
C LEU A 60 0.81 9.25 0.37
N GLU A 61 1.93 9.21 1.08
CA GLU A 61 1.96 9.47 2.52
C GLU A 61 1.50 10.90 2.84
N HIS A 62 2.06 11.89 2.14
CA HIS A 62 1.73 13.30 2.37
C HIS A 62 0.33 13.69 1.87
N ASP A 63 -0.07 13.24 0.67
CA ASP A 63 -1.34 13.65 0.08
C ASP A 63 -2.54 12.86 0.65
N GLU A 64 -2.33 11.58 0.98
CA GLU A 64 -3.42 10.66 1.28
C GLU A 64 -3.42 10.04 2.68
N ILE A 65 -2.29 9.59 3.21
CA ILE A 65 -2.24 8.79 4.45
C ILE A 65 -2.11 9.65 5.70
N ILE A 66 -1.03 10.42 5.83
CA ILE A 66 -0.73 11.26 7.01
C ILE A 66 -1.90 12.20 7.37
N PRO A 67 -2.58 12.87 6.42
CA PRO A 67 -3.73 13.74 6.75
C PRO A 67 -4.91 13.02 7.42
N THR A 68 -4.93 11.69 7.42
CA THR A 68 -5.99 10.88 8.04
C THR A 68 -5.60 10.37 9.44
N VAL A 69 -4.36 10.60 9.87
CA VAL A 69 -3.88 10.21 11.19
C VAL A 69 -4.23 11.32 12.19
N PRO A 70 -4.96 11.03 13.28
CA PRO A 70 -5.28 12.03 14.29
C PRO A 70 -4.02 12.46 15.06
N PRO A 71 -4.07 13.59 15.80
CA PRO A 71 -2.95 13.99 16.66
C PRO A 71 -2.53 12.86 17.61
N VAL A 72 -1.22 12.59 17.65
CA VAL A 72 -0.60 11.60 18.55
C VAL A 72 0.19 12.35 19.61
N PRO A 73 0.02 12.05 20.92
CA PRO A 73 0.73 12.78 21.96
C PRO A 73 2.25 12.73 21.76
N ASP A 74 2.90 13.87 22.02
CA ASP A 74 4.36 14.05 21.96
C ASP A 74 5.02 13.56 20.66
N THR A 75 4.27 13.56 19.55
CA THR A 75 4.72 13.02 18.27
C THR A 75 4.48 14.00 17.14
N VAL A 76 5.53 14.27 16.36
CA VAL A 76 5.43 14.94 15.06
C VAL A 76 5.32 13.88 13.98
N LEU A 77 4.20 13.84 13.27
CA LEU A 77 3.95 12.80 12.26
C LEU A 77 4.97 12.82 11.12
N GLU A 78 5.46 14.01 10.75
CA GLU A 78 6.50 14.16 9.74
C GLU A 78 7.82 13.52 10.19
N ASP A 79 8.27 13.79 11.41
CA ASP A 79 9.47 13.16 11.97
C ASP A 79 9.32 11.63 12.02
N TYR A 80 8.11 11.14 12.30
CA TYR A 80 7.81 9.71 12.26
C TYR A 80 7.91 9.15 10.84
N TYR A 81 7.33 9.84 9.84
CA TYR A 81 7.46 9.44 8.42
C TYR A 81 8.92 9.39 7.97
N GLN A 82 9.71 10.44 8.26
CA GLN A 82 11.15 10.48 7.94
C GLN A 82 11.93 9.33 8.63
N LEU A 83 11.55 8.99 9.86
CA LEU A 83 12.10 7.81 10.54
C LEU A 83 11.73 6.51 9.81
N ILE A 84 10.50 6.35 9.34
CA ILE A 84 10.05 5.18 8.58
C ILE A 84 10.80 5.07 7.26
N GLU A 85 10.89 6.15 6.49
CA GLU A 85 11.61 6.20 5.22
C GLU A 85 13.09 5.80 5.41
N LYS A 86 13.75 6.34 6.44
CA LYS A 86 15.13 5.97 6.81
C LYS A 86 15.25 4.48 7.17
N ARG A 87 14.26 3.92 7.86
CA ARG A 87 14.25 2.50 8.24
C ARG A 87 14.09 1.59 7.03
N PHE A 88 13.21 1.93 6.09
CA PHE A 88 13.04 1.17 4.84
C PHE A 88 14.32 1.21 4.00
N SER A 89 15.03 2.34 4.03
CA SER A 89 16.27 2.55 3.28
C SER A 89 17.51 1.83 3.86
N ASN A 90 17.39 1.08 4.96
CA ASN A 90 18.54 0.46 5.64
C ASN A 90 18.98 -0.85 4.96
N PRO A 91 20.15 -0.89 4.28
CA PRO A 91 20.60 -2.09 3.57
C PRO A 91 21.02 -3.23 4.52
N LYS A 92 21.31 -2.94 5.79
CA LYS A 92 21.82 -3.94 6.74
C LYS A 92 20.76 -4.94 7.22
N ILE A 93 19.48 -4.67 7.01
CA ILE A 93 18.39 -5.57 7.44
C ILE A 93 18.20 -6.72 6.45
N GLY A 94 18.47 -6.52 5.16
CA GLY A 94 18.24 -7.53 4.13
C GLY A 94 16.77 -7.92 3.97
N ASP A 95 15.85 -6.99 4.27
CA ASP A 95 14.42 -7.24 4.18
C ASP A 95 13.98 -7.39 2.72
N THR A 96 13.11 -8.36 2.42
CA THR A 96 12.73 -8.68 1.04
C THR A 96 11.37 -8.12 0.67
N VAL A 97 11.24 -7.63 -0.56
CA VAL A 97 9.98 -7.16 -1.14
C VAL A 97 8.93 -8.28 -1.10
N ARG A 98 9.34 -9.52 -1.39
CA ARG A 98 8.45 -10.69 -1.28
C ARG A 98 7.86 -10.87 0.12
N ARG A 99 8.62 -10.63 1.19
CA ARG A 99 8.08 -10.68 2.57
C ARG A 99 7.06 -9.57 2.83
N LEU A 100 7.26 -8.38 2.24
CA LEU A 100 6.28 -7.30 2.35
C LEU A 100 4.99 -7.61 1.58
N CYS A 101 5.09 -8.18 0.37
CA CYS A 101 3.95 -8.62 -0.43
C CYS A 101 3.19 -9.83 0.15
N LEU A 102 3.71 -10.48 1.19
CA LEU A 102 3.09 -11.65 1.80
C LEU A 102 1.80 -11.26 2.51
N ASP A 103 0.76 -12.08 2.36
CA ASP A 103 -0.46 -12.03 3.19
C ASP A 103 -1.25 -10.71 3.01
N GLY A 104 -1.30 -10.23 1.76
CA GLY A 104 -2.04 -9.03 1.38
C GLY A 104 -3.52 -9.11 1.73
N SER A 105 -4.15 -10.27 1.55
CA SER A 105 -5.58 -10.48 1.82
C SER A 105 -5.97 -10.19 3.28
N ASN A 106 -5.08 -10.43 4.24
CA ASN A 106 -5.32 -10.13 5.66
C ASN A 106 -4.76 -8.77 6.12
N ARG A 107 -3.82 -8.19 5.36
CA ARG A 107 -3.12 -6.94 5.71
C ARG A 107 -3.80 -5.72 5.12
N GLN A 108 -4.23 -5.79 3.87
CA GLN A 108 -4.90 -4.70 3.16
C GLN A 108 -6.13 -4.17 3.90
N PRO A 109 -7.05 -5.03 4.41
CA PRO A 109 -8.21 -4.58 5.18
C PRO A 109 -7.86 -3.81 6.46
N LYS A 110 -6.63 -3.97 6.98
CA LYS A 110 -6.16 -3.32 8.20
C LYS A 110 -5.32 -2.08 7.90
N PHE A 111 -4.57 -2.08 6.80
CA PHE A 111 -3.53 -1.08 6.54
C PHE A 111 -3.99 0.02 5.58
N ILE A 112 -4.71 -0.35 4.52
CA ILE A 112 -5.04 0.55 3.40
C ILE A 112 -6.53 0.88 3.36
N ILE A 113 -7.39 -0.13 3.41
CA ILE A 113 -8.85 0.05 3.25
C ILE A 113 -9.45 1.04 4.26
N PRO A 114 -9.06 1.06 5.56
CA PRO A 114 -9.57 2.06 6.50
C PRO A 114 -9.20 3.50 6.13
N THR A 115 -8.02 3.71 5.55
CA THR A 115 -7.59 5.04 5.07
C THR A 115 -8.44 5.48 3.90
N ILE A 116 -8.75 4.58 2.96
CA ILE A 116 -9.67 4.87 1.85
C ILE A 116 -11.04 5.26 2.38
N ALA A 117 -11.60 4.48 3.31
CA ALA A 117 -12.90 4.75 3.91
C ALA A 117 -12.98 6.14 4.56
N ASP A 118 -11.97 6.52 5.33
CA ASP A 118 -11.92 7.84 5.98
C ASP A 118 -11.83 8.99 4.98
N ARG A 119 -11.05 8.83 3.91
CA ARG A 119 -10.95 9.85 2.85
C ARG A 119 -12.26 10.02 2.10
N LEU A 120 -12.92 8.91 1.73
CA LEU A 120 -14.22 8.95 1.08
C LEU A 120 -15.27 9.63 1.97
N LYS A 121 -15.30 9.29 3.26
CA LYS A 121 -16.18 9.94 4.25
C LYS A 121 -15.93 11.45 4.36
N ALA A 122 -14.68 11.87 4.21
CA ALA A 122 -14.28 13.28 4.20
C ALA A 122 -14.42 13.97 2.83
N GLY A 123 -14.94 13.29 1.80
CA GLY A 123 -15.06 13.83 0.44
C GLY A 123 -13.71 14.16 -0.22
N LYS A 124 -12.64 13.43 0.13
CA LYS A 124 -11.28 13.61 -0.40
C LYS A 124 -10.98 12.60 -1.51
N GLY A 125 -10.06 12.97 -2.41
CA GLY A 125 -9.61 12.10 -3.49
C GLY A 125 -8.80 10.89 -2.99
N VAL A 126 -8.84 9.79 -3.73
CA VAL A 126 -8.27 8.47 -3.34
C VAL A 126 -7.39 7.86 -4.45
N ALA A 127 -6.83 8.71 -5.32
CA ALA A 127 -6.15 8.26 -6.54
C ALA A 127 -4.92 7.40 -6.22
N GLY A 128 -4.13 7.81 -5.22
CA GLY A 128 -2.94 7.10 -4.79
C GLY A 128 -3.27 5.78 -4.09
N LEU A 129 -4.25 5.76 -3.19
CA LEU A 129 -4.69 4.53 -2.51
C LEU A 129 -5.36 3.56 -3.50
N ALA A 130 -6.08 4.07 -4.50
CA ALA A 130 -6.63 3.25 -5.59
C ALA A 130 -5.52 2.64 -6.46
N LEU A 131 -4.46 3.39 -6.75
CA LEU A 131 -3.29 2.87 -7.44
C LEU A 131 -2.57 1.79 -6.62
N GLU A 132 -2.42 1.96 -5.31
CA GLU A 132 -1.85 0.93 -4.43
C GLU A 132 -2.65 -0.39 -4.53
N SER A 133 -3.98 -0.30 -4.44
CA SER A 133 -4.86 -1.48 -4.59
C SER A 133 -4.77 -2.08 -6.00
N ALA A 134 -4.62 -1.27 -7.05
CA ALA A 134 -4.45 -1.74 -8.42
C ALA A 134 -3.09 -2.46 -8.61
N LEU A 135 -2.01 -1.96 -7.99
CA LEU A 135 -0.70 -2.61 -7.98
C LEU A 135 -0.76 -3.96 -7.27
N TRP A 136 -1.47 -4.05 -6.15
CA TRP A 136 -1.71 -5.31 -5.45
C TRP A 136 -2.48 -6.31 -6.33
N CYS A 137 -3.59 -5.88 -6.93
CA CYS A 137 -4.34 -6.69 -7.90
C CYS A 137 -3.44 -7.19 -9.03
N ARG A 138 -2.62 -6.30 -9.62
CA ARG A 138 -1.69 -6.64 -10.71
C ARG A 138 -0.61 -7.61 -10.27
N TYR A 139 -0.10 -7.50 -9.04
CA TYR A 139 0.85 -8.45 -8.45
C TYR A 139 0.21 -9.84 -8.28
N CYS A 140 -1.02 -9.89 -7.75
CA CYS A 140 -1.77 -11.14 -7.58
C CYS A 140 -2.13 -11.83 -8.90
N PHE A 141 -2.08 -11.13 -10.05
CA PHE A 141 -2.23 -11.78 -11.36
C PHE A 141 -1.20 -12.90 -11.58
N GLY A 142 -0.02 -12.81 -10.96
CA GLY A 142 0.97 -13.88 -10.92
C GLY A 142 2.16 -13.72 -11.87
N THR A 143 2.32 -12.57 -12.52
CA THR A 143 3.50 -12.26 -13.33
C THR A 143 3.95 -10.82 -13.15
N THR A 144 5.27 -10.58 -13.17
CA THR A 144 5.85 -9.22 -13.11
C THR A 144 5.79 -8.53 -14.47
N ASP A 145 6.31 -7.30 -14.57
CA ASP A 145 6.35 -6.57 -15.84
C ASP A 145 7.39 -7.12 -16.82
N SER A 146 8.41 -7.83 -16.34
CA SER A 146 9.35 -8.57 -17.20
C SER A 146 8.80 -9.90 -17.72
N GLY A 147 7.64 -10.33 -17.20
CA GLY A 147 7.04 -11.63 -17.50
C GLY A 147 7.53 -12.75 -16.59
N ALA A 148 8.35 -12.46 -15.57
CA ALA A 148 8.73 -13.46 -14.57
C ALA A 148 7.50 -13.90 -13.75
N VAL A 149 7.52 -15.16 -13.32
CA VAL A 149 6.43 -15.73 -12.49
C VAL A 149 6.52 -15.18 -11.07
N ILE A 150 5.39 -14.74 -10.54
CA ILE A 150 5.22 -14.43 -9.12
C ILE A 150 4.63 -15.69 -8.46
N GLU A 151 5.47 -16.37 -7.67
CA GLU A 151 5.06 -17.55 -6.92
C GLU A 151 4.05 -17.22 -5.81
N PRO A 152 3.14 -18.17 -5.47
CA PRO A 152 2.13 -18.00 -4.42
C PRO A 152 2.69 -17.38 -3.13
N ASN A 153 2.05 -16.31 -2.65
CA ASN A 153 2.55 -15.52 -1.52
C ASN A 153 1.44 -14.99 -0.61
N ASP A 154 0.30 -15.66 -0.59
CA ASP A 154 -0.84 -15.28 0.25
C ASP A 154 -1.54 -16.57 0.72
N PRO A 155 -2.02 -16.65 1.96
CA PRO A 155 -2.81 -17.81 2.42
C PRO A 155 -4.04 -18.09 1.55
N SER A 156 -4.57 -17.06 0.87
CA SER A 156 -5.69 -17.13 -0.07
C SER A 156 -5.24 -16.96 -1.53
N TRP A 157 -4.01 -17.33 -1.88
CA TRP A 157 -3.41 -17.03 -3.19
C TRP A 157 -4.27 -17.46 -4.38
N ASP A 158 -4.79 -18.69 -4.39
CA ASP A 158 -5.57 -19.19 -5.53
C ASP A 158 -6.82 -18.34 -5.80
N ARG A 159 -7.50 -17.91 -4.72
CA ARG A 159 -8.62 -16.98 -4.79
C ARG A 159 -8.16 -15.62 -5.33
N MET A 160 -7.11 -15.05 -4.75
CA MET A 160 -6.60 -13.75 -5.18
C MET A 160 -6.18 -13.78 -6.66
N GLN A 161 -5.47 -14.80 -7.10
CA GLN A 161 -5.03 -14.91 -8.49
C GLN A 161 -6.20 -15.09 -9.45
N ALA A 162 -7.18 -15.94 -9.13
CA ALA A 162 -8.38 -16.11 -9.94
C ALA A 162 -9.14 -14.79 -10.09
N THR A 163 -9.33 -14.05 -8.99
CA THR A 163 -10.01 -12.75 -9.02
C THR A 163 -9.20 -11.70 -9.77
N ALA A 164 -7.87 -11.65 -9.60
CA ALA A 164 -6.99 -10.72 -10.32
C ALA A 164 -7.01 -10.98 -11.84
N LYS A 165 -7.08 -12.24 -12.26
CA LYS A 165 -7.24 -12.62 -13.67
C LYS A 165 -8.57 -12.11 -14.23
N ALA A 166 -9.67 -12.28 -13.50
CA ALA A 166 -10.96 -11.71 -13.91
C ALA A 166 -10.96 -10.18 -13.92
N ALA A 167 -10.29 -9.55 -12.95
CA ALA A 167 -10.22 -8.11 -12.79
C ALA A 167 -9.46 -7.40 -13.91
N LYS A 168 -8.61 -8.11 -14.66
CA LYS A 168 -7.95 -7.58 -15.86
C LYS A 168 -8.96 -7.07 -16.89
N ASP A 169 -10.04 -7.81 -17.11
CA ASP A 169 -11.08 -7.46 -18.09
C ASP A 169 -12.30 -6.82 -17.41
N ALA A 170 -12.52 -7.11 -16.13
CA ALA A 170 -13.63 -6.57 -15.33
C ALA A 170 -13.13 -6.09 -13.95
N PRO A 171 -12.54 -4.88 -13.83
CA PRO A 171 -11.93 -4.37 -12.59
C PRO A 171 -12.81 -4.49 -11.33
N ALA A 172 -14.13 -4.34 -11.48
CA ALA A 172 -15.09 -4.50 -10.38
C ALA A 172 -15.03 -5.88 -9.70
N ALA A 173 -14.57 -6.93 -10.38
CA ALA A 173 -14.42 -8.26 -9.78
C ALA A 173 -13.47 -8.27 -8.59
N TRP A 174 -12.41 -7.45 -8.62
CA TRP A 174 -11.49 -7.30 -7.49
C TRP A 174 -12.16 -6.63 -6.29
N LEU A 175 -12.90 -5.55 -6.55
CA LEU A 175 -13.55 -4.75 -5.52
C LEU A 175 -14.79 -5.43 -4.92
N ALA A 176 -15.34 -6.45 -5.59
CA ALA A 176 -16.46 -7.25 -5.10
C ALA A 176 -16.09 -8.22 -3.95
N MET A 177 -14.82 -8.29 -3.53
CA MET A 177 -14.40 -9.07 -2.37
C MET A 177 -14.82 -8.36 -1.07
N ASP A 178 -16.06 -8.61 -0.65
CA ASP A 178 -16.71 -7.94 0.50
C ASP A 178 -15.95 -8.07 1.83
N ASP A 179 -15.29 -9.21 2.05
CA ASP A 179 -14.46 -9.45 3.24
C ASP A 179 -13.20 -8.57 3.29
N ILE A 180 -12.80 -7.99 2.16
CA ILE A 180 -11.61 -7.13 2.04
C ILE A 180 -12.01 -5.67 1.91
N TYR A 181 -12.87 -5.37 0.92
CA TYR A 181 -13.21 -4.00 0.54
C TYR A 181 -14.49 -3.49 1.20
N GLY A 182 -15.41 -4.35 1.60
CA GLY A 182 -16.72 -3.96 2.15
C GLY A 182 -17.37 -2.83 1.35
N ASP A 183 -17.82 -1.78 2.03
CA ASP A 183 -18.50 -0.65 1.39
C ASP A 183 -17.57 0.24 0.55
N VAL A 184 -16.26 0.24 0.81
CA VAL A 184 -15.28 0.95 -0.03
C VAL A 184 -15.32 0.42 -1.46
N GLY A 185 -15.48 -0.89 -1.64
CA GLY A 185 -15.59 -1.53 -2.95
C GLY A 185 -16.83 -1.14 -3.77
N ARG A 186 -17.81 -0.48 -3.13
CA ARG A 186 -19.05 0.02 -3.77
C ARG A 186 -19.05 1.54 -3.99
N ALA A 187 -18.09 2.26 -3.43
CA ALA A 187 -18.04 3.71 -3.54
C ALA A 187 -17.60 4.13 -4.95
N THR A 188 -18.48 4.82 -5.70
CA THR A 188 -18.25 5.22 -7.09
C THR A 188 -16.89 5.87 -7.30
N ALA A 189 -16.50 6.83 -6.46
CA ALA A 189 -15.23 7.53 -6.57
C ALA A 189 -14.00 6.60 -6.46
N PHE A 190 -14.08 5.55 -5.62
CA PHE A 190 -12.99 4.58 -5.50
C PHE A 190 -13.00 3.56 -6.63
N VAL A 191 -14.19 3.07 -7.02
CA VAL A 191 -14.36 2.13 -8.13
C VAL A 191 -13.80 2.72 -9.44
N GLU A 192 -14.13 3.98 -9.73
CA GLU A 192 -13.65 4.67 -10.92
C GLU A 192 -12.14 4.88 -10.89
N ALA A 193 -11.59 5.34 -9.75
CA ALA A 193 -10.15 5.54 -9.59
C ALA A 193 -9.36 4.23 -9.72
N PHE A 194 -9.84 3.15 -9.09
CA PHE A 194 -9.21 1.83 -9.17
C PHE A 194 -9.24 1.28 -10.59
N ALA A 195 -10.40 1.33 -11.27
CA ALA A 195 -10.54 0.85 -12.63
C ALA A 195 -9.63 1.64 -13.59
N HIS A 196 -9.55 2.97 -13.43
CA HIS A 196 -8.63 3.79 -14.21
C HIS A 196 -7.17 3.37 -13.98
N ALA A 197 -6.73 3.30 -12.72
CA ALA A 197 -5.36 2.93 -12.37
C ALA A 197 -4.98 1.54 -12.89
N LEU A 198 -5.85 0.54 -12.72
CA LEU A 198 -5.62 -0.83 -13.18
C LEU A 198 -5.51 -0.90 -14.72
N ASN A 199 -6.37 -0.17 -15.44
CA ASN A 199 -6.31 -0.12 -16.90
C ASN A 199 -5.03 0.54 -17.41
N VAL A 200 -4.61 1.65 -16.78
CA VAL A 200 -3.33 2.31 -17.12
C VAL A 200 -2.15 1.39 -16.83
N LEU A 201 -2.20 0.65 -15.71
CA LEU A 201 -1.17 -0.30 -15.32
C LEU A 201 -1.05 -1.46 -16.31
N TRP A 202 -2.15 -2.02 -16.78
CA TRP A 202 -2.14 -3.05 -17.83
C TRP A 202 -1.63 -2.53 -19.17
N ALA A 203 -1.99 -1.29 -19.53
CA ALA A 203 -1.62 -0.72 -20.82
C ALA A 203 -0.15 -0.28 -20.89
N ASN A 204 0.44 0.17 -19.78
CA ASN A 204 1.74 0.85 -19.80
C ASN A 204 2.80 0.24 -18.86
N GLY A 205 2.43 -0.68 -17.97
CA GLY A 205 3.30 -1.21 -16.93
C GLY A 205 3.51 -0.27 -15.75
N THR A 206 4.21 -0.76 -14.73
CA THR A 206 4.36 -0.11 -13.42
C THR A 206 5.12 1.20 -13.52
N ARG A 207 6.27 1.22 -14.21
CA ARG A 207 7.13 2.44 -14.28
C ARG A 207 6.41 3.61 -14.93
N ALA A 208 5.73 3.38 -16.05
CA ALA A 208 4.98 4.43 -16.75
C ALA A 208 3.78 4.92 -15.94
N THR A 209 3.08 4.01 -15.25
CA THR A 209 1.95 4.35 -14.37
C THR A 209 2.40 5.22 -13.20
N LEU A 210 3.47 4.84 -12.49
CA LEU A 210 4.02 5.65 -11.39
C LEU A 210 4.51 7.02 -11.89
N THR A 211 5.12 7.08 -13.07
CA THR A 211 5.55 8.34 -13.69
C THR A 211 4.36 9.28 -13.93
N ARG A 212 3.22 8.75 -14.42
CA ARG A 212 1.99 9.53 -14.61
C ARG A 212 1.39 9.99 -13.29
N TYR A 213 1.34 9.11 -12.29
CA TYR A 213 0.85 9.45 -10.95
C TYR A 213 1.66 10.59 -10.33
N LEU A 214 2.99 10.49 -10.37
CA LEU A 214 3.90 11.51 -9.83
C LEU A 214 3.77 12.85 -10.57
N ALA A 215 3.41 12.83 -11.85
CA ALA A 215 3.13 14.04 -12.63
C ALA A 215 1.71 14.60 -12.43
N GLY A 216 0.86 13.97 -11.61
CA GLY A 216 -0.55 14.36 -11.44
C GLY A 216 -1.42 14.11 -12.67
N LYS A 217 -1.06 13.10 -13.46
CA LYS A 217 -1.71 12.74 -14.75
C LYS A 217 -2.25 11.30 -14.76
N LEU A 218 -2.40 10.70 -13.59
CA LEU A 218 -3.14 9.45 -13.40
C LEU A 218 -4.58 9.78 -13.03
#